data_AF-A0A7V5D9G5-F1
#
_entry.id   AF-A0A7V5D9G5-F1
#
_cell.length_a   1.000
_cell.length_b   1.000
_cell.length_c   1.000
_cell.angle_alpha   90.00
_cell.angle_beta   90.00
_cell.angle_gamma   90.00
#
_symmetry.space_group_name_H-M   'P 1'
#
loop_
_entity.id
_entity.type
_entity.pdbx_description
1 polymer ?
#
loop_
_entity_poly.entity_id
_entity_poly.type
_entity_poly.pdbx_seq_one_letter_code
_entity_poly.pdbx_strand_id
1 'polypeptide(L)'
;PDDYVIATGETHSVREFVEKAGEIAGFRIEWEGEKENTKGIDRKSGKVIVEVSKRFYRPAEVELLIGDPSKAREKLKWMPKTKFEELVRIMMEADLRRVENEKKMAGNS
;
A
#
# COMPACT_ATOMS: atom_id res chain seq x y z
N PRO A 1 11.23 32.98 5.69
CA PRO A 1 10.61 31.74 5.13
C PRO A 1 10.75 30.63 6.18
N ASP A 2 9.67 29.93 6.50
CA ASP A 2 9.68 28.81 7.47
C ASP A 2 9.47 27.49 6.71
N ASP A 3 10.29 26.48 7.02
CA ASP A 3 10.13 25.13 6.46
C ASP A 3 9.35 24.22 7.42
N TYR A 4 8.51 23.34 6.85
CA TYR A 4 7.62 22.46 7.60
C TYR A 4 7.68 21.03 7.03
N VAL A 5 7.74 20.05 7.93
CA VAL A 5 7.55 18.63 7.58
C VAL A 5 6.06 18.33 7.57
N ILE A 6 5.58 17.72 6.48
CA ILE A 6 4.20 17.29 6.32
C ILE A 6 4.21 15.76 6.22
N ALA A 7 3.72 15.09 7.26
CA ALA A 7 3.68 13.64 7.36
C ALA A 7 2.53 13.20 8.27
N THR A 8 2.10 11.94 8.17
CA THR A 8 1.09 11.38 9.07
C THR A 8 1.63 11.14 10.47
N GLY A 9 2.94 10.93 10.62
CA GLY A 9 3.57 10.45 11.84
C GLY A 9 3.34 8.94 12.08
N GLU A 10 2.72 8.25 11.13
CA GLU A 10 2.46 6.81 11.15
C GLU A 10 3.40 6.12 10.14
N THR A 11 3.81 4.88 10.42
CA THR A 11 4.66 4.09 9.53
C THR A 11 4.10 2.69 9.41
N HIS A 12 3.98 2.22 8.17
CA HIS A 12 3.42 0.92 7.83
C HIS A 12 4.37 0.18 6.91
N SER A 13 4.36 -1.15 7.01
CA SER A 13 5.19 -1.97 6.13
C SER A 13 4.54 -2.13 4.75
N VAL A 14 5.37 -2.40 3.73
CA VAL A 14 4.85 -2.79 2.39
C VAL A 14 3.97 -4.05 2.49
N ARG A 15 4.31 -4.97 3.39
CA ARG A 15 3.52 -6.18 3.65
C ARG A 15 2.11 -5.87 4.11
N GLU A 16 1.97 -4.99 5.10
CA GLU A 16 0.69 -4.56 5.63
C GLU A 16 -0.16 -3.86 4.56
N PHE A 17 0.46 -3.03 3.71
CA PHE A 17 -0.24 -2.41 2.59
C PHE A 17 -0.82 -3.47 1.64
N VAL A 18 -0.02 -4.48 1.29
CA VAL A 18 -0.42 -5.57 0.40
C VAL A 18 -1.54 -6.43 1.00
N GLU A 19 -1.48 -6.69 2.31
CA GLU A 19 -2.55 -7.42 3.04
C GLU A 19 -3.87 -6.65 3.00
N LYS A 20 -3.86 -5.37 3.39
CA LYS A 20 -5.06 -4.52 3.40
C LYS A 20 -5.64 -4.34 1.99
N ALA A 21 -4.78 -4.19 0.99
CA ALA A 21 -5.20 -4.11 -0.40
C ALA A 21 -5.83 -5.44 -0.88
N GLY A 22 -5.21 -6.57 -0.53
CA GLY A 22 -5.70 -7.91 -0.81
C GLY A 22 -7.08 -8.16 -0.24
N GLU A 23 -7.32 -7.80 1.03
CA GLU A 23 -8.61 -7.95 1.70
C GLU A 23 -9.74 -7.23 0.94
N ILE A 24 -9.49 -6.00 0.48
CA ILE A 24 -10.45 -5.19 -0.28
C ILE A 24 -10.72 -5.81 -1.65
N ALA A 25 -9.69 -6.39 -2.29
CA ALA A 25 -9.83 -7.13 -3.54
C ALA A 25 -10.40 -8.56 -3.36
N GLY A 26 -10.70 -8.99 -2.12
CA GLY A 26 -11.31 -10.28 -1.82
C GLY A 26 -10.33 -11.43 -1.58
N PHE A 27 -9.02 -11.16 -1.58
CA PHE A 27 -7.95 -12.12 -1.29
C PHE A 27 -7.58 -12.10 0.19
N ARG A 28 -7.25 -13.25 0.75
CA ARG A 28 -6.68 -13.33 2.11
C ARG A 28 -5.27 -13.87 2.01
N ILE A 29 -4.29 -13.00 2.20
CA ILE A 29 -2.88 -13.34 1.95
C ILE A 29 -2.29 -14.04 3.18
N GLU A 30 -1.72 -15.21 2.95
CA GLU A 30 -0.83 -15.90 3.88
C GLU A 30 0.59 -15.88 3.31
N TRP A 31 1.57 -15.61 4.17
CA TRP A 31 2.94 -15.44 3.73
C TRP A 31 3.79 -16.66 4.06
N GLU A 32 4.54 -17.12 3.07
CA GLU A 32 5.48 -18.22 3.20
C GLU A 32 6.86 -17.83 2.68
N GLY A 33 7.90 -18.43 3.24
CA GLY A 33 9.30 -18.21 2.83
C GLY A 33 9.89 -16.87 3.32
N GLU A 34 11.18 -16.71 3.08
CA GLU A 34 11.97 -15.58 3.57
C GLU A 34 12.75 -14.90 2.45
N LYS A 35 12.96 -13.59 2.59
CA LYS A 35 13.74 -12.74 1.67
C LYS A 35 13.24 -12.89 0.22
N GLU A 36 14.12 -13.27 -0.71
CA GLU A 36 13.77 -13.48 -2.11
C GLU A 36 12.80 -14.65 -2.35
N ASN A 37 12.67 -15.57 -1.39
CA ASN A 37 11.77 -16.71 -1.49
C ASN A 37 10.40 -16.41 -0.88
N THR A 38 10.15 -15.19 -0.38
CA THR A 38 8.87 -14.82 0.18
C THR A 38 7.78 -14.79 -0.89
N LYS A 39 6.67 -15.46 -0.58
CA LYS A 39 5.45 -15.53 -1.40
C LYS A 39 4.23 -15.14 -0.58
N GLY A 40 3.30 -14.44 -1.21
CA GLY A 40 1.96 -14.20 -0.69
C GLY A 40 0.96 -15.10 -1.42
N ILE A 41 0.33 -16.00 -0.67
CA ILE A 41 -0.59 -17.01 -1.18
C ILE A 41 -2.00 -16.62 -0.76
N ASP A 42 -2.94 -16.59 -1.69
CA ASP A 42 -4.35 -16.43 -1.35
C ASP A 42 -4.86 -17.70 -0.67
N ARG A 43 -5.22 -17.58 0.62
CA ARG A 43 -5.72 -18.68 1.45
C ARG A 43 -6.91 -19.42 0.83
N LYS A 44 -7.78 -18.69 0.11
CA LYS A 44 -9.00 -19.29 -0.46
C LYS A 44 -8.67 -20.18 -1.66
N SER A 45 -7.83 -19.71 -2.57
CA SER A 45 -7.53 -20.41 -3.82
C SER A 45 -6.25 -21.25 -3.78
N GLY A 46 -5.38 -21.05 -2.79
CA GLY A 46 -4.04 -21.64 -2.74
C GLY A 46 -3.08 -21.08 -3.80
N LYS A 47 -3.48 -20.03 -4.52
CA LYS A 47 -2.66 -19.44 -5.60
C LYS A 47 -1.68 -18.43 -5.04
N VAL A 48 -0.46 -18.45 -5.56
CA VAL A 48 0.51 -17.39 -5.33
C VAL A 48 0.04 -16.13 -6.07
N ILE A 49 -0.16 -15.04 -5.33
CA ILE A 49 -0.58 -13.74 -5.86
C ILE A 49 0.47 -12.65 -5.64
N VAL A 50 1.48 -12.90 -4.81
CA VAL A 50 2.62 -11.99 -4.59
C VAL A 50 3.92 -12.80 -4.57
N GLU A 51 4.94 -12.32 -5.26
CA GLU A 51 6.30 -12.88 -5.21
C GLU A 51 7.34 -11.75 -5.11
N VAL A 52 8.40 -12.00 -4.37
CA VAL A 52 9.53 -11.06 -4.27
C VAL A 52 10.46 -11.23 -5.47
N SER A 53 10.88 -10.11 -6.07
CA SER A 53 11.84 -10.12 -7.18
C SER A 53 13.02 -9.20 -6.90
N LYS A 54 14.24 -9.74 -6.97
CA LYS A 54 15.51 -8.99 -6.80
C LYS A 54 15.62 -7.79 -7.72
N ARG A 55 14.92 -7.79 -8.87
CA ARG A 55 14.91 -6.67 -9.82
C ARG A 55 14.35 -5.36 -9.25
N PHE A 56 13.56 -5.43 -8.17
CA PHE A 56 12.95 -4.26 -7.54
C PHE A 56 13.70 -3.76 -6.29
N TYR A 57 14.79 -4.43 -5.91
CA TYR A 57 15.62 -4.01 -4.77
C TYR A 57 16.43 -2.78 -5.17
N ARG A 58 16.53 -1.78 -4.29
CA ARG A 58 17.39 -0.63 -4.52
C ARG A 58 18.77 -0.87 -3.89
N PRO A 59 19.86 -0.47 -4.56
CA PRO A 59 21.21 -0.54 -3.97
C PRO A 59 21.37 0.26 -2.67
N ALA A 60 20.53 1.29 -2.48
CA ALA A 60 20.40 2.05 -1.24
C ALA A 60 18.92 1.98 -0.80
N GLU A 61 18.59 0.95 -0.03
CA GLU A 61 17.27 0.83 0.60
C GLU A 61 17.21 1.81 1.78
N VAL A 62 16.19 2.66 1.83
CA VAL A 62 16.00 3.56 2.97
C VAL A 62 15.26 2.77 4.04
N GLU A 63 15.93 2.52 5.18
CA GLU A 63 15.43 1.58 6.19
C GLU A 63 14.11 2.01 6.86
N LEU A 64 13.89 3.32 7.03
CA LEU A 64 12.64 3.85 7.60
C LEU A 64 12.53 5.36 7.36
N LEU A 65 11.41 5.84 6.82
CA LEU A 65 11.09 7.26 6.75
C LEU A 65 9.95 7.57 7.73
N ILE A 66 10.29 8.14 8.88
CA ILE A 66 9.32 8.67 9.83
C ILE A 66 9.41 10.20 9.79
N GLY A 67 8.37 10.86 9.29
CA GLY A 67 8.28 12.32 9.33
C GLY A 67 7.63 12.81 10.62
N ASP A 68 8.22 13.83 11.26
CA ASP A 68 7.66 14.52 12.43
C ASP A 68 6.89 15.79 12.03
N PRO A 69 5.55 15.79 12.04
CA PRO A 69 4.74 16.95 11.67
C PRO A 69 4.45 17.91 12.84
N SER A 70 5.14 17.79 13.99
CA SER A 70 4.81 18.56 15.20
C SER A 70 4.83 20.08 14.98
N LYS A 71 5.85 20.59 14.26
CA LYS A 71 5.94 22.03 13.91
C LYS A 71 4.75 22.50 13.06
N ALA A 72 4.29 21.69 12.11
CA ALA A 72 3.14 22.01 11.26
C ALA A 72 1.82 21.98 12.06
N ARG A 73 1.69 21.03 12.98
CA ARG A 73 0.53 20.93 13.88
C ARG A 73 0.42 22.14 14.80
N GLU A 74 1.52 22.57 15.39
CA GLU A 74 1.51 23.68 16.34
C GLU A 74 1.23 25.03 15.67
N LYS A 75 1.99 25.34 14.60
CA LYS A 75 1.95 26.64 13.93
C LYS A 75 0.83 26.78 12.90
N LEU A 76 0.53 25.72 12.16
CA LEU A 76 -0.45 25.76 11.06
C LEU A 76 -1.78 25.09 11.42
N LYS A 77 -1.88 24.47 12.60
CA LYS A 77 -3.01 23.60 13.00
C LYS A 77 -3.28 22.49 11.96
N TRP A 78 -2.23 22.09 11.24
CA TRP A 78 -2.33 21.08 10.21
C TRP A 78 -2.35 19.67 10.83
N MET A 79 -3.27 18.83 10.36
CA MET A 79 -3.36 17.42 10.72
C MET A 79 -3.82 16.60 9.51
N PRO A 80 -3.30 15.37 9.31
CA PRO A 80 -3.78 14.48 8.27
C PRO A 80 -5.24 14.11 8.55
N LYS A 81 -6.09 14.20 7.52
CA LYS A 81 -7.51 13.79 7.62
C LYS A 81 -7.74 12.35 7.17
N THR A 82 -6.88 11.86 6.27
CA THR A 82 -6.94 10.51 5.72
C THR A 82 -5.91 9.64 6.43
N LYS A 83 -6.36 8.52 7.00
CA LYS A 83 -5.50 7.52 7.63
C LYS A 83 -5.04 6.47 6.62
N PHE A 84 -4.06 5.66 7.01
CA PHE A 84 -3.49 4.60 6.17
C PHE A 84 -4.56 3.66 5.57
N GLU A 85 -5.42 3.05 6.40
CA GLU A 85 -6.44 2.10 5.91
C GLU A 85 -7.42 2.75 4.92
N GLU A 86 -7.81 4.00 5.18
CA GLU A 86 -8.69 4.76 4.31
C GLU A 86 -8.01 5.09 2.97
N LEU A 87 -6.71 5.42 3.00
CA LEU A 87 -5.93 5.63 1.79
C LEU A 87 -5.88 4.35 0.93
N VAL A 88 -5.57 3.20 1.54
CA VAL A 88 -5.55 1.90 0.86
C VAL A 88 -6.91 1.62 0.21
N ARG A 89 -8.01 1.89 0.93
CA ARG A 89 -9.37 1.72 0.43
C ARG A 89 -9.67 2.61 -0.76
N ILE A 90 -9.39 3.90 -0.67
CA ILE A 90 -9.60 4.85 -1.78
C ILE A 90 -8.87 4.41 -3.04
N MET A 91 -7.60 3.97 -2.89
CA MET A 91 -6.78 3.51 -4.01
C MET A 91 -7.36 2.23 -4.64
N MET A 92 -7.62 1.20 -3.83
CA MET A 92 -8.09 -0.09 -4.33
C MET A 92 -9.47 -0.02 -4.97
N GLU A 93 -10.40 0.73 -4.37
CA GLU A 93 -11.72 0.91 -4.98
C GLU A 93 -11.64 1.65 -6.32
N ALA A 94 -10.73 2.61 -6.45
CA ALA A 94 -10.52 3.31 -7.72
C ALA A 94 -9.96 2.37 -8.80
N ASP A 95 -8.99 1.53 -8.45
CA ASP A 95 -8.40 0.58 -9.41
C ASP A 95 -9.37 -0.54 -9.79
N LEU A 96 -10.16 -1.07 -8.85
CA LEU A 96 -11.21 -2.05 -9.15
C LEU A 96 -12.25 -1.49 -10.14
N ARG A 97 -12.69 -0.23 -9.93
CA ARG A 97 -13.59 0.45 -10.88
C ARG A 97 -12.97 0.63 -12.26
N ARG A 98 -11.68 0.98 -12.34
CA ARG A 98 -10.95 1.13 -13.62
C ARG A 98 -10.94 -0.18 -14.40
N VAL A 99 -10.52 -1.28 -13.75
CA VAL A 99 -10.46 -2.61 -14.38
C VAL A 99 -11.85 -3.10 -14.79
N GLU A 100 -12.89 -2.85 -13.99
CA GLU A 100 -14.25 -3.23 -14.38
C GLU A 100 -14.74 -2.47 -15.61
N ASN A 101 -14.44 -1.18 -15.71
CA ASN A 101 -14.79 -0.37 -16.88
C ASN A 101 -14.04 -0.83 -18.14
N GLU A 102 -12.76 -1.17 -18.02
CA GLU A 102 -11.95 -1.72 -19.12
C GLU A 102 -12.53 -3.05 -19.63
N LYS A 103 -12.93 -3.96 -18.73
CA LYS A 103 -13.58 -5.23 -19.10
C LYS A 103 -14.90 -5.02 -19.84
N LYS A 104 -15.73 -4.04 -19.40
CA LYS A 104 -16.99 -3.69 -20.06
C LYS A 104 -16.76 -3.16 -21.48
N MET A 105 -15.70 -2.39 -21.69
CA MET A 105 -15.35 -1.89 -23.03
C MET A 105 -14.80 -2.99 -23.94
N ALA A 106 -13.94 -3.88 -23.41
CA ALA A 106 -13.36 -4.98 -24.18
C ALA A 106 -14.36 -6.09 -24.54
N GLY A 107 -15.39 -6.32 -23.72
CA GLY A 107 -16.42 -7.34 -23.98
C GLY A 107 -17.57 -6.90 -24.90
N ASN A 108 -17.64 -5.60 -25.24
CA ASN A 108 -18.61 -5.03 -26.18
C ASN A 108 -18.02 -4.81 -27.59
N SER A 109 -16.83 -5.34 -27.86
CA SER A 109 -16.15 -5.37 -29.17
C SER A 109 -16.07 -6.80 -29.69
#